data_AF-A0A955N016-F1
#
_entry.id   AF-A0A955N016-F1
#
_cell.length_a   1.000
_cell.length_b   1.000
_cell.length_c   1.000
_cell.angle_alpha   90.00
_cell.angle_beta   90.00
_cell.angle_gamma   90.00
#
_symmetry.space_group_name_H-M   'P 1'
#
loop_
_entity.id
_entity.type
_entity.pdbx_description
1 polymer ?
#
loop_
_entity_poly.entity_id
_entity_poly.type
_entity_poly.pdbx_seq_one_letter_code
_entity_poly.pdbx_strand_id
1 'polypeptide(L)'
;MPTKIVLNDDQIPRKWYNIQADMPTPLQPPLGRDGNPIGPDDLAPIFPMNLIEQEMSTERWIDIPEPILDAYSLWRPSPLYR
;
A
#
# COMPACT_ATOMS: atom_id res chain seq x y z
N MET A 1 -2.39 -25.88 -20.79
CA MET A 1 -2.40 -24.99 -19.62
C MET A 1 -3.58 -24.04 -19.79
N PRO A 2 -4.32 -23.68 -18.72
CA PRO A 2 -5.45 -22.78 -18.85
C PRO A 2 -4.97 -21.41 -19.34
N THR A 3 -5.61 -20.89 -20.39
CA THR A 3 -5.31 -19.56 -20.95
C THR A 3 -5.77 -18.42 -20.04
N LYS A 4 -6.74 -18.68 -19.15
CA LYS A 4 -7.28 -17.74 -18.16
C LYS A 4 -7.20 -18.36 -16.76
N ILE A 5 -6.65 -17.63 -15.81
CA ILE A 5 -6.50 -18.01 -14.41
C ILE A 5 -7.27 -16.97 -13.58
N VAL A 6 -8.25 -17.42 -12.80
CA VAL A 6 -9.07 -16.59 -11.92
C VAL A 6 -8.87 -17.10 -10.49
N LEU A 7 -8.65 -16.19 -9.56
CA LEU A 7 -8.68 -16.49 -8.13
C LEU A 7 -10.10 -16.29 -7.61
N ASN A 8 -10.53 -17.15 -6.69
CA ASN A 8 -11.82 -17.00 -6.01
C ASN A 8 -11.79 -15.79 -5.06
N ASP A 9 -12.97 -15.28 -4.69
CA ASP A 9 -13.10 -14.10 -3.82
C ASP A 9 -12.50 -14.33 -2.42
N ASP A 10 -12.55 -15.56 -1.90
CA ASP A 10 -11.92 -15.95 -0.63
C ASP A 10 -10.39 -15.98 -0.69
N GLN A 11 -9.81 -15.85 -1.88
CA GLN A 11 -8.37 -15.79 -2.12
C GLN A 11 -7.87 -14.35 -2.33
N ILE A 12 -8.72 -13.32 -2.19
CA ILE A 12 -8.28 -11.92 -2.19
C ILE A 12 -7.24 -11.73 -1.06
N PRO A 13 -6.03 -11.21 -1.37
CA PRO A 13 -5.05 -10.89 -0.34
C PRO A 13 -5.62 -9.93 0.70
N ARG A 14 -5.36 -10.19 1.98
CA ARG A 14 -5.87 -9.37 3.10
C ARG A 14 -4.87 -8.36 3.66
N LYS A 15 -3.65 -8.31 3.10
CA LYS A 15 -2.57 -7.40 3.50
C LYS A 15 -1.91 -6.79 2.27
N TRP A 16 -1.56 -5.51 2.36
CA TRP A 16 -0.61 -4.89 1.44
C TRP A 16 0.82 -5.24 1.85
N TYR A 17 1.68 -5.39 0.84
CA TYR A 17 3.11 -5.60 1.03
C TYR A 17 3.85 -4.29 0.86
N ASN A 18 4.69 -3.94 1.84
CA ASN A 18 5.55 -2.76 1.80
C ASN A 18 6.99 -3.18 1.48
N ILE A 19 7.47 -2.79 0.30
CA ILE A 19 8.82 -3.10 -0.16
C ILE A 19 9.90 -2.44 0.70
N GLN A 20 9.60 -1.33 1.41
CA GLN A 20 10.59 -0.62 2.22
C GLN A 20 11.23 -1.51 3.29
N ALA A 21 10.49 -2.49 3.80
CA ALA A 21 10.97 -3.45 4.78
C ALA A 21 12.12 -4.35 4.26
N ASP A 22 12.26 -4.47 2.95
CA ASP A 22 13.22 -5.36 2.28
C ASP A 22 14.22 -4.59 1.41
N MET A 23 14.21 -3.25 1.45
CA MET A 23 15.20 -2.45 0.74
C MET A 23 16.59 -2.52 1.40
N PRO A 24 17.67 -2.49 0.62
CA PRO A 24 19.03 -2.55 1.17
C PRO A 24 19.42 -1.30 1.95
N THR A 25 18.77 -0.17 1.67
CA THR A 25 18.92 1.10 2.39
C THR A 25 17.55 1.76 2.57
N PRO A 26 17.32 2.53 3.64
CA PRO A 26 16.09 3.29 3.82
C PRO A 26 15.82 4.25 2.65
N LEU A 27 14.54 4.53 2.39
CA LEU A 27 14.18 5.57 1.44
C LEU A 27 14.64 6.93 1.98
N GLN A 28 15.03 7.82 1.08
CA GLN A 28 15.26 9.21 1.47
C GLN A 28 13.92 9.85 1.85
N PRO A 29 13.89 10.66 2.92
CA PRO A 29 12.66 11.32 3.32
C PRO A 29 12.19 12.31 2.22
N PRO A 30 10.87 12.56 2.11
CA PRO A 30 10.37 13.62 1.27
C PRO A 30 10.99 14.96 1.69
N LEU A 31 11.23 15.83 0.71
CA LEU A 31 11.83 17.14 0.93
C LEU A 31 10.79 18.25 0.78
N GLY A 32 10.91 19.26 1.62
CA GLY A 32 10.15 20.49 1.56
C GLY A 32 10.64 21.42 0.47
N ARG A 33 9.98 22.58 0.34
CA ARG A 33 10.35 23.62 -0.63
C ARG A 33 11.74 24.21 -0.38
N ASP A 34 12.20 24.15 0.86
CA ASP A 34 13.52 24.59 1.31
C ASP A 34 14.62 23.53 1.09
N GLY A 35 14.25 22.34 0.63
CA GLY A 35 15.15 21.21 0.41
C GLY A 35 15.48 20.42 1.67
N ASN A 36 14.86 20.72 2.81
CA ASN A 36 15.04 19.96 4.04
C ASN A 36 14.02 18.80 4.12
N PRO A 37 14.37 17.68 4.79
CA PRO A 37 13.42 16.62 5.09
C PRO A 37 12.19 17.13 5.84
N ILE A 38 11.00 16.69 5.42
CA ILE A 38 9.73 17.02 6.09
C ILE A 38 9.22 15.83 6.90
N GLY A 39 8.48 16.13 7.97
CA GLY A 39 7.89 15.15 8.86
C GLY A 39 6.40 14.91 8.61
N PRO A 40 5.77 14.03 9.41
CA PRO A 40 4.32 13.77 9.36
C PRO A 40 3.46 15.04 9.52
N ASP A 41 3.88 15.96 10.40
CA ASP A 41 3.13 17.20 10.68
C ASP A 41 3.07 18.14 9.47
N ASP A 42 4.10 18.12 8.62
CA ASP A 42 4.13 18.90 7.39
C ASP A 42 3.21 18.30 6.30
N LEU A 43 2.90 17.01 6.40
CA LEU A 43 2.02 16.28 5.47
C LEU A 43 0.55 16.32 5.90
N ALA A 44 0.28 16.48 7.20
CA ALA A 44 -1.06 16.49 7.79
C ALA A 44 -2.06 17.50 7.16
N PRO A 45 -1.64 18.67 6.63
CA PRO A 45 -2.56 19.58 5.94
C PRO A 45 -3.07 19.05 4.58
N ILE A 46 -2.39 18.06 4.00
CA ILE A 46 -2.64 17.58 2.64
C ILE A 46 -3.24 16.17 2.67
N PHE A 47 -2.76 15.32 3.57
CA PHE A 47 -3.10 13.91 3.62
C PHE A 47 -3.83 13.54 4.92
N PRO A 48 -4.82 12.64 4.85
CA PRO A 48 -5.36 11.95 6.02
C PRO A 48 -4.26 11.22 6.82
N MET A 49 -4.41 11.18 8.14
CA MET A 49 -3.41 10.58 9.04
C MET A 49 -3.08 9.13 8.70
N ASN A 50 -4.08 8.33 8.32
CA ASN A 50 -3.87 6.93 7.96
C ASN A 50 -2.99 6.74 6.71
N LEU A 51 -2.96 7.70 5.78
CA LEU A 51 -2.05 7.64 4.62
C LEU A 51 -0.63 8.05 5.04
N ILE A 52 -0.51 9.02 5.95
CA ILE A 52 0.78 9.45 6.50
C ILE A 52 1.42 8.31 7.31
N GLU A 53 0.63 7.62 8.14
CA GLU A 53 1.08 6.45 8.89
C GLU A 53 1.62 5.35 7.97
N GLN A 54 0.96 5.10 6.83
CA GLN A 54 1.43 4.13 5.85
C GLN A 54 2.73 4.57 5.17
N GLU A 55 2.85 5.85 4.80
CA GLU A 55 4.07 6.41 4.18
C GLU A 55 5.28 6.30 5.10
N MET A 56 5.07 6.48 6.41
CA MET A 56 6.12 6.43 7.43
C MET A 56 6.38 5.00 7.95
N SER A 57 5.58 4.02 7.55
CA SER A 57 5.69 2.65 8.04
C SER A 57 6.85 1.90 7.39
N THR A 58 7.61 1.19 8.20
CA THR A 58 8.61 0.19 7.77
C THR A 58 8.13 -1.25 7.99
N GLU A 59 6.86 -1.44 8.32
CA GLU A 59 6.29 -2.77 8.50
C GLU A 59 6.13 -3.46 7.14
N ARG A 60 6.53 -4.74 7.04
CA ARG A 60 6.47 -5.52 5.79
C ARG A 60 5.03 -5.76 5.30
N TRP A 61 4.09 -5.92 6.23
CA TRP A 61 2.70 -6.26 5.93
C TRP A 61 1.74 -5.33 6.64
N ILE A 62 0.87 -4.68 5.89
CA ILE A 62 -0.14 -3.75 6.41
C ILE A 62 -1.52 -4.37 6.15
N ASP A 63 -2.34 -4.55 7.19
CA ASP A 63 -3.68 -5.10 7.03
C ASP A 63 -4.55 -4.18 6.19
N ILE A 64 -5.27 -4.75 5.22
CA ILE A 64 -6.24 -4.00 4.42
C ILE A 64 -7.51 -3.83 5.25
N PRO A 65 -7.96 -2.59 5.53
CA PRO A 65 -9.20 -2.34 6.25
C PRO A 65 -10.39 -3.00 5.56
N GLU A 66 -11.33 -3.56 6.34
CA GLU A 66 -12.50 -4.26 5.79
C GLU A 66 -13.30 -3.43 4.76
N PRO A 67 -13.57 -2.12 4.98
CA PRO A 67 -14.27 -1.31 3.98
C PRO A 67 -13.54 -1.21 2.63
N ILE A 68 -12.21 -1.36 2.63
CA ILE A 68 -11.40 -1.35 1.40
C ILE A 68 -11.42 -2.73 0.73
N LEU A 69 -11.42 -3.82 1.49
CA LEU A 69 -11.64 -5.18 0.96
C LEU A 69 -13.03 -5.29 0.31
N ASP A 70 -14.07 -4.75 0.95
CA ASP A 70 -15.42 -4.69 0.39
C ASP A 70 -15.45 -3.91 -0.92
N ALA A 71 -14.71 -2.80 -1.00
CA ALA A 71 -14.59 -2.04 -2.25
C ALA A 71 -13.82 -2.80 -3.34
N TYR A 72 -12.78 -3.55 -2.96
CA TYR A 72 -12.00 -4.37 -3.89
C TYR A 72 -12.81 -5.54 -4.44
N SER A 73 -13.65 -6.20 -3.63
CA SER A 73 -14.42 -7.39 -4.03
C SER A 73 -15.39 -7.12 -5.19
N LEU A 74 -15.73 -5.86 -5.46
CA LEU A 74 -16.51 -5.46 -6.63
C LEU A 74 -15.81 -5.80 -7.97
N TRP A 75 -14.47 -5.77 -8.02
CA TRP A 75 -13.69 -5.87 -9.27
C TRP A 75 -12.40 -6.70 -9.16
N ARG A 76 -12.08 -7.22 -7.98
CA ARG A 76 -10.89 -8.02 -7.67
C ARG A 76 -11.31 -9.39 -7.14
N PRO A 77 -10.49 -10.44 -7.35
CA PRO A 77 -9.19 -10.45 -8.05
C PRO A 77 -9.32 -10.30 -9.58
N SER A 78 -8.40 -9.59 -10.21
CA SER A 78 -8.36 -9.53 -11.69
C SER A 78 -7.83 -10.85 -12.28
N PRO A 79 -8.38 -11.34 -13.41
CA PRO A 79 -7.89 -12.55 -14.06
C PRO A 79 -6.47 -12.35 -14.63
N LEU A 80 -5.68 -13.41 -14.60
CA LEU A 80 -4.40 -13.50 -15.30
C LEU A 80 -4.58 -14.33 -16.58
N TYR A 81 -4.03 -13.86 -17.70
CA TYR A 81 -4.01 -14.59 -18.97
C TYR A 81 -2.57 -14.96 -19.34
N ARG A 82 -2.39 -16.15 -19.94
CA ARG A 82 -1.08 -16.70 -20.34
C ARG A 82 -0.97 -16.88 -21.84
#